data_AF-A2C1C4-F1
#
_entry.id   AF-A2C1C4-F1
#
_cell.length_a   1.000
_cell.length_b   1.000
_cell.length_c   1.000
_cell.angle_alpha   90.00
_cell.angle_beta   90.00
_cell.angle_gamma   90.00
#
_symmetry.space_group_name_H-M   'P 1'
#
loop_
_entity.id
_entity.type
_entity.pdbx_description
1 polymer ?
#
loop_
_entity_poly.entity_id
_entity_poly.type
_entity_poly.pdbx_seq_one_letter_code
_entity_poly.pdbx_strand_id
1 'polypeptide(L)'
;MGNLSFVGGTWVNAFLINFLLIFLGQRLPFLTKKGWIHAGVLGTLLLGSIGWNGWISVCVYLLLGTLVTKIGYKNKASRGIAESRGGKRGPENVWGSAATGCSLALLSCFWPNFLNLFMVGFASSFSAKLSDTFSSEIGKRFGKRTFLITTLKPVSPGTEGAISIEGSIAGLLGSFIMTVFMLNLSIISGLSVAFIVFLSGYLATFLESYIGAVVQNKINWMTNELVNSIQTSIAAIISIFLYLNFV
;
A
#
# COMPACT_ATOMS: atom_id res chain seq x y z
N MET A 1 25.52 -6.77 -10.63
CA MET A 1 25.54 -5.84 -11.78
C MET A 1 24.98 -6.58 -12.98
N GLY A 2 23.67 -6.51 -13.20
CA GLY A 2 22.98 -7.19 -14.30
C GLY A 2 22.52 -6.15 -15.33
N ASN A 3 22.83 -6.41 -16.59
CA ASN A 3 22.57 -5.57 -17.74
C ASN A 3 21.12 -5.04 -17.80
N LEU A 4 20.94 -3.75 -17.51
CA LEU A 4 19.76 -2.96 -17.89
C LEU A 4 19.82 -2.71 -19.40
N SER A 5 19.60 -3.77 -20.18
CA SER A 5 19.31 -3.64 -21.60
C SER A 5 17.88 -3.13 -21.73
N PHE A 6 17.75 -1.79 -21.79
CA PHE A 6 16.50 -1.08 -22.10
C PHE A 6 16.16 -1.32 -23.58
N VAL A 7 15.72 -2.54 -23.90
CA VAL A 7 15.30 -2.95 -25.24
C VAL A 7 13.78 -2.93 -25.24
N GLY A 8 13.14 -2.26 -26.19
CA GLY A 8 11.67 -2.19 -26.28
C GLY A 8 10.93 -3.54 -26.17
N GLY A 9 11.62 -4.65 -26.41
CA GLY A 9 11.12 -6.01 -26.12
C GLY A 9 10.79 -6.29 -24.65
N THR A 10 11.45 -5.64 -23.68
CA THR A 10 11.16 -5.86 -22.24
C THR A 10 9.79 -5.35 -21.84
N TRP A 11 9.40 -4.16 -22.33
CA TRP A 11 8.11 -3.55 -22.04
C TRP A 11 6.95 -4.25 -22.76
N VAL A 12 7.17 -4.68 -24.01
CA VAL A 12 6.20 -5.52 -24.74
C VAL A 12 6.01 -6.86 -24.03
N ASN A 13 7.09 -7.51 -23.61
CA ASN A 13 7.01 -8.76 -22.84
C ASN A 13 6.29 -8.55 -21.50
N ALA A 14 6.61 -7.48 -20.77
CA ALA A 14 5.92 -7.13 -19.53
C ALA A 14 4.41 -6.95 -19.75
N PHE A 15 4.02 -6.26 -20.83
CA PHE A 15 2.61 -6.09 -21.19
C PHE A 15 1.95 -7.43 -21.51
N LEU A 16 2.55 -8.26 -22.38
CA LEU A 16 1.97 -9.54 -22.79
C LEU A 16 1.84 -10.51 -21.61
N ILE A 17 2.89 -10.63 -20.79
CA ILE A 17 2.89 -11.45 -19.59
C ILE A 17 1.82 -10.95 -18.62
N ASN A 18 1.79 -9.65 -18.30
CA ASN A 18 0.83 -9.11 -17.36
C ASN A 18 -0.61 -9.20 -17.88
N PHE A 19 -0.81 -8.99 -19.19
CA PHE A 19 -2.11 -9.18 -19.82
C PHE A 19 -2.63 -10.59 -19.61
N LEU A 20 -1.79 -11.61 -19.82
CA LEU A 20 -2.16 -13.01 -19.56
C LEU A 20 -2.48 -13.25 -18.08
N LEU A 21 -1.65 -12.73 -17.16
CA LEU A 21 -1.85 -12.87 -15.71
C LEU A 21 -3.16 -12.20 -15.26
N ILE A 22 -3.47 -11.02 -15.77
CA ILE A 22 -4.73 -10.30 -15.51
C ILE A 22 -5.91 -11.05 -16.14
N PHE A 23 -5.75 -11.58 -17.36
CA PHE A 23 -6.80 -12.34 -18.03
C PHE A 23 -7.20 -13.59 -17.24
N LEU A 24 -6.23 -14.28 -16.63
CA LEU A 24 -6.47 -15.41 -15.74
C LEU A 24 -6.99 -14.95 -14.37
N GLY A 25 -6.37 -13.91 -13.80
CA GLY A 25 -6.63 -13.40 -12.46
C GLY A 25 -7.98 -12.72 -12.29
N GLN A 26 -8.55 -12.12 -13.35
CA GLN A 26 -9.79 -11.34 -13.29
C GLN A 26 -11.03 -12.11 -12.84
N ARG A 27 -10.94 -13.45 -12.81
CA ARG A 27 -11.96 -14.34 -12.24
C ARG A 27 -12.06 -14.21 -10.72
N LEU A 28 -11.02 -13.72 -10.05
CA LEU A 28 -10.99 -13.53 -8.61
C LEU A 28 -11.78 -12.29 -8.20
N PRO A 29 -12.58 -12.36 -7.10
CA PRO A 29 -13.40 -11.26 -6.63
C PRO A 29 -12.57 -10.28 -5.77
N PHE A 30 -11.43 -9.81 -6.30
CA PHE A 30 -10.52 -8.87 -5.64
C PHE A 30 -10.73 -7.44 -6.15
N LEU A 31 -10.83 -7.29 -7.47
CA LEU A 31 -11.00 -6.00 -8.11
C LEU A 31 -12.35 -5.93 -8.85
N THR A 32 -12.81 -4.70 -9.08
CA THR A 32 -13.88 -4.43 -10.05
C THR A 32 -13.38 -4.66 -11.48
N LYS A 33 -14.28 -4.71 -12.48
CA LYS A 33 -13.89 -4.83 -13.90
C LYS A 33 -12.90 -3.73 -14.32
N LYS A 34 -13.20 -2.46 -13.97
CA LYS A 34 -12.29 -1.33 -14.21
C LYS A 34 -11.01 -1.44 -13.38
N GLY A 35 -11.11 -1.92 -12.13
CA GLY A 35 -9.96 -2.16 -11.27
C GLY A 35 -8.95 -3.14 -11.90
N TRP A 36 -9.41 -4.22 -12.53
CA TRP A 36 -8.54 -5.16 -13.26
C TRP A 36 -7.83 -4.52 -14.44
N ILE A 37 -8.48 -3.62 -15.18
CA ILE A 37 -7.83 -2.86 -16.27
C ILE A 37 -6.70 -1.99 -15.71
N HIS A 38 -6.97 -1.24 -14.63
CA HIS A 38 -5.96 -0.37 -14.02
C HIS A 38 -4.82 -1.18 -13.36
N ALA A 39 -5.12 -2.33 -12.77
CA ALA A 39 -4.12 -3.27 -12.29
C ALA A 39 -3.29 -3.87 -13.45
N GLY A 40 -3.87 -4.01 -14.65
CA GLY A 40 -3.15 -4.38 -15.86
C GLY A 40 -2.14 -3.32 -16.30
N VAL A 41 -2.50 -2.04 -16.21
CA VAL A 41 -1.55 -0.94 -16.45
C VAL A 41 -0.46 -0.95 -15.39
N LEU A 42 -0.84 -0.93 -14.11
CA LEU A 42 0.10 -0.92 -12.99
C LEU A 42 1.07 -2.11 -13.03
N GLY A 43 0.58 -3.33 -13.22
CA GLY A 43 1.41 -4.53 -13.28
C GLY A 43 2.37 -4.52 -14.46
N THR A 44 1.97 -3.98 -15.61
CA THR A 44 2.86 -3.81 -16.77
C THR A 44 4.00 -2.84 -16.43
N LEU A 45 3.67 -1.71 -15.79
CA LEU A 45 4.66 -0.72 -15.37
C LEU A 45 5.66 -1.32 -14.37
N LEU A 46 5.17 -2.07 -13.38
CA LEU A 46 6.01 -2.69 -12.37
C LEU A 46 6.92 -3.78 -12.94
N LEU A 47 6.40 -4.67 -13.79
CA LEU A 47 7.21 -5.70 -14.45
C LEU A 47 8.26 -5.10 -15.37
N GLY A 48 7.89 -4.05 -16.13
CA GLY A 48 8.81 -3.37 -17.02
C GLY A 48 9.89 -2.57 -16.29
N SER A 49 9.58 -2.03 -15.10
CA SER A 49 10.52 -1.23 -14.32
C SER A 49 11.45 -2.06 -13.43
N ILE A 50 10.87 -2.87 -12.55
CA ILE A 50 11.58 -3.53 -11.44
C ILE A 50 11.36 -5.04 -11.43
N GLY A 51 10.86 -5.58 -12.54
CA GLY A 51 10.74 -7.01 -12.79
C GLY A 51 9.75 -7.72 -11.87
N TRP A 52 9.93 -9.04 -11.78
CA TRP A 52 9.07 -9.93 -11.01
C TRP A 52 9.02 -9.59 -9.52
N ASN A 53 10.13 -9.18 -8.93
CA ASN A 53 10.21 -8.91 -7.49
C ASN A 53 9.26 -7.76 -7.10
N GLY A 54 9.22 -6.70 -7.90
CA GLY A 54 8.32 -5.58 -7.66
C GLY A 54 6.86 -5.94 -7.91
N TRP A 55 6.60 -6.65 -9.02
CA TRP A 55 5.25 -7.11 -9.35
C TRP A 55 4.67 -8.03 -8.27
N ILE A 56 5.44 -9.03 -7.82
CA ILE A 56 5.05 -9.97 -6.77
C ILE A 56 4.78 -9.21 -5.47
N SER A 57 5.58 -8.21 -5.12
CA SER A 57 5.37 -7.37 -3.93
C SER A 57 3.98 -6.72 -3.93
N VAL A 58 3.55 -6.19 -5.08
CA VAL A 58 2.23 -5.55 -5.20
C VAL A 58 1.10 -6.59 -5.24
N CYS A 59 1.33 -7.76 -5.80
CA CYS A 59 0.38 -8.88 -5.71
C CYS A 59 0.19 -9.39 -4.28
N VAL A 60 1.27 -9.50 -3.50
CA VAL A 60 1.23 -9.84 -2.07
C VAL A 60 0.43 -8.79 -1.30
N TYR A 61 0.70 -7.50 -1.53
CA TYR A 61 -0.09 -6.41 -0.96
C TYR A 61 -1.58 -6.54 -1.31
N LEU A 62 -1.92 -6.76 -2.58
CA LEU A 62 -3.31 -6.89 -3.02
C LEU A 62 -3.99 -8.10 -2.37
N LEU A 63 -3.30 -9.24 -2.31
CA LEU A 63 -3.80 -10.47 -1.72
C LEU A 63 -4.07 -10.28 -0.22
N LEU A 64 -3.05 -9.89 0.55
CA LEU A 64 -3.15 -9.73 2.00
C LEU A 64 -4.15 -8.64 2.38
N GLY A 65 -4.12 -7.51 1.65
CA GLY A 65 -5.07 -6.43 1.82
C GLY A 65 -6.51 -6.87 1.55
N THR A 66 -6.74 -7.68 0.51
CA THR A 66 -8.08 -8.21 0.22
C THR A 66 -8.53 -9.22 1.26
N LEU A 67 -7.63 -10.08 1.75
CA LEU A 67 -7.93 -11.06 2.78
C LEU A 67 -8.35 -10.38 4.08
N VAL A 68 -7.59 -9.38 4.55
CA VAL A 68 -7.93 -8.67 5.80
C VAL A 68 -9.23 -7.87 5.66
N THR A 69 -9.48 -7.22 4.51
CA THR A 69 -10.76 -6.54 4.23
C THR A 69 -11.96 -7.50 4.32
N LYS A 70 -11.80 -8.76 3.92
CA LYS A 70 -12.86 -9.76 3.98
C LYS A 70 -13.12 -10.30 5.39
N ILE A 71 -12.16 -10.18 6.31
CA ILE A 71 -12.34 -10.62 7.70
C ILE A 71 -13.52 -9.85 8.33
N GLY A 72 -14.53 -10.60 8.77
CA GLY A 72 -15.71 -10.03 9.42
C GLY A 72 -16.56 -9.11 8.54
N TYR A 73 -16.45 -9.19 7.20
CA TYR A 73 -17.15 -8.30 6.28
C TYR A 73 -18.67 -8.21 6.55
N LYS A 74 -19.34 -9.35 6.79
CA LYS A 74 -20.78 -9.39 7.11
C LYS A 74 -21.14 -8.56 8.35
N ASN A 75 -20.29 -8.58 9.37
CA ASN A 75 -20.52 -7.78 10.59
C ASN A 75 -20.24 -6.29 10.37
N LYS A 76 -19.20 -5.95 9.61
CA LYS A 76 -18.95 -4.56 9.23
C LYS A 76 -20.10 -4.01 8.39
N ALA A 77 -20.67 -4.84 7.50
CA ALA A 77 -21.77 -4.47 6.62
C ALA A 77 -23.07 -4.23 7.39
N SER A 78 -23.41 -5.09 8.36
CA SER A 78 -24.59 -4.87 9.23
C SER A 78 -24.48 -3.60 10.09
N ARG A 79 -23.28 -3.04 10.23
CA ARG A 79 -22.99 -1.81 10.97
C ARG A 79 -22.80 -0.59 10.06
N GLY A 80 -22.93 -0.73 8.74
CA GLY A 80 -22.73 0.35 7.77
C GLY A 80 -21.29 0.83 7.60
N ILE A 81 -20.30 0.10 8.11
CA ILE A 81 -18.86 0.48 8.09
C ILE A 81 -18.00 -0.47 7.23
N ALA A 82 -18.63 -1.32 6.41
CA ALA A 82 -17.92 -2.20 5.50
C ALA A 82 -17.43 -1.46 4.26
N GLU A 83 -16.33 -1.96 3.70
CA GLU A 83 -15.85 -1.52 2.40
C GLU A 83 -16.92 -1.65 1.31
N SER A 84 -16.98 -0.65 0.45
CA SER A 84 -17.90 -0.62 -0.68
C SER A 84 -17.72 -1.82 -1.62
N ARG A 85 -18.72 -2.07 -2.49
CA ARG A 85 -18.62 -3.05 -3.59
C ARG A 85 -18.25 -4.48 -3.15
N GLY A 86 -18.64 -4.90 -1.95
CA GLY A 86 -18.31 -6.24 -1.45
C GLY A 86 -16.83 -6.39 -1.06
N GLY A 87 -16.12 -5.28 -0.81
CA GLY A 87 -14.68 -5.26 -0.59
C GLY A 87 -13.85 -5.33 -1.88
N LYS A 88 -14.48 -5.18 -3.06
CA LYS A 88 -13.76 -5.13 -4.34
C LYS A 88 -13.15 -3.75 -4.56
N ARG A 89 -11.86 -3.73 -4.91
CA ARG A 89 -11.12 -2.49 -5.16
C ARG A 89 -11.32 -1.97 -6.59
N GLY A 90 -11.60 -0.68 -6.71
CA GLY A 90 -11.72 0.07 -7.96
C GLY A 90 -10.40 0.69 -8.43
N PRO A 91 -10.39 1.35 -9.61
CA PRO A 91 -9.27 2.14 -10.10
C PRO A 91 -8.67 3.10 -9.07
N GLU A 92 -9.52 3.80 -8.33
CA GLU A 92 -9.17 4.76 -7.30
C GLU A 92 -8.41 4.09 -6.15
N ASN A 93 -8.81 2.88 -5.74
CA ASN A 93 -8.07 2.13 -4.72
C ASN A 93 -6.71 1.65 -5.23
N VAL A 94 -6.65 1.23 -6.51
CA VAL A 94 -5.40 0.77 -7.13
C VAL A 94 -4.38 1.90 -7.16
N TRP A 95 -4.74 3.04 -7.72
CA TRP A 95 -3.82 4.18 -7.84
C TRP A 95 -3.62 4.91 -6.52
N GLY A 96 -4.65 5.03 -5.69
CA GLY A 96 -4.55 5.59 -4.34
C GLY A 96 -3.54 4.86 -3.45
N SER A 97 -3.40 3.55 -3.69
CA SER A 97 -2.47 2.69 -2.94
C SER A 97 -1.09 2.59 -3.57
N ALA A 98 -0.98 2.66 -4.91
CA ALA A 98 0.21 2.25 -5.63
C ALA A 98 0.88 3.36 -6.46
N ALA A 99 0.29 4.54 -6.62
CA ALA A 99 0.84 5.61 -7.47
C ALA A 99 2.25 6.03 -7.04
N THR A 100 2.49 6.17 -5.73
CA THR A 100 3.81 6.50 -5.17
C THR A 100 4.84 5.43 -5.53
N GLY A 101 4.55 4.16 -5.23
CA GLY A 101 5.45 3.05 -5.56
C GLY A 101 5.67 2.90 -7.06
N CYS A 102 4.62 3.01 -7.88
CA CYS A 102 4.73 2.96 -9.33
C CYS A 102 5.62 4.08 -9.88
N SER A 103 5.47 5.30 -9.36
CA SER A 103 6.32 6.43 -9.73
C SER A 103 7.77 6.12 -9.38
N LEU A 104 8.08 5.72 -8.15
CA LEU A 104 9.45 5.39 -7.73
C LEU A 104 10.07 4.25 -8.55
N ALA A 105 9.28 3.22 -8.88
CA ALA A 105 9.70 2.15 -9.77
C ALA A 105 10.09 2.69 -11.16
N LEU A 106 9.26 3.57 -11.74
CA LEU A 106 9.57 4.21 -13.03
C LEU A 106 10.79 5.13 -12.95
N LEU A 107 10.92 5.96 -11.90
CA LEU A 107 12.09 6.84 -11.71
C LEU A 107 13.38 6.03 -11.63
N SER A 108 13.34 4.81 -11.06
CA SER A 108 14.50 3.93 -10.98
C SER A 108 15.05 3.50 -12.34
N CYS A 109 14.20 3.49 -13.38
CA CYS A 109 14.62 3.25 -14.75
C CYS A 109 15.41 4.41 -15.35
N PHE A 110 15.06 5.65 -15.00
CA PHE A 110 15.69 6.86 -15.53
C PHE A 110 16.96 7.24 -14.77
N TRP A 111 17.02 6.94 -13.47
CA TRP A 111 18.20 7.21 -12.64
C TRP A 111 18.66 5.97 -11.88
N PRO A 112 19.31 5.01 -12.55
CA PRO A 112 19.75 3.75 -11.93
C PRO A 112 20.78 3.97 -10.81
N ASN A 113 21.52 5.08 -10.81
CA ASN A 113 22.45 5.44 -9.73
C ASN A 113 21.74 5.65 -8.37
N PHE A 114 20.44 5.95 -8.38
CA PHE A 114 19.62 6.12 -7.17
C PHE A 114 18.68 4.93 -6.92
N LEU A 115 18.94 3.77 -7.54
CA LEU A 115 18.07 2.59 -7.46
C LEU A 115 17.71 2.22 -6.02
N ASN A 116 18.70 2.11 -5.13
CA ASN A 116 18.47 1.73 -3.73
C ASN A 116 17.54 2.73 -3.03
N LEU A 117 17.73 4.03 -3.27
CA LEU A 117 16.91 5.09 -2.69
C LEU A 117 15.46 4.96 -3.14
N PHE A 118 15.22 4.73 -4.43
CA PHE A 118 13.87 4.52 -4.94
C PHE A 118 13.25 3.23 -4.42
N MET A 119 14.03 2.16 -4.25
CA MET A 119 13.51 0.89 -3.72
C MET A 119 13.15 0.96 -2.24
N VAL A 120 13.89 1.75 -1.45
CA VAL A 120 13.50 2.06 -0.06
C VAL A 120 12.18 2.80 0.00
N GLY A 121 12.02 3.84 -0.83
CA GLY A 121 10.75 4.57 -0.90
C GLY A 121 9.59 3.71 -1.41
N PHE A 122 9.82 2.89 -2.45
CA PHE A 122 8.86 1.92 -2.98
C PHE A 122 8.41 0.97 -1.86
N ALA A 123 9.36 0.38 -1.15
CA ALA A 123 9.09 -0.56 -0.09
C ALA A 123 8.31 0.07 1.07
N SER A 124 8.70 1.26 1.51
CA SER A 124 8.00 2.01 2.56
C SER A 124 6.57 2.36 2.16
N SER A 125 6.34 2.72 0.90
CA SER A 125 5.00 3.07 0.39
C SER A 125 4.00 1.90 0.50
N PHE A 126 4.41 0.69 0.11
CA PHE A 126 3.55 -0.50 0.23
C PHE A 126 3.48 -1.04 1.66
N SER A 127 4.55 -0.89 2.44
CA SER A 127 4.55 -1.18 3.88
C SER A 127 3.51 -0.35 4.61
N ALA A 128 3.50 0.96 4.37
CA ALA A 128 2.50 1.89 4.91
C ALA A 128 1.08 1.48 4.51
N LYS A 129 0.87 1.19 3.22
CA LYS A 129 -0.48 0.88 2.77
C LYS A 129 -1.02 -0.46 3.31
N LEU A 130 -0.16 -1.47 3.46
CA LEU A 130 -0.58 -2.72 4.10
C LEU A 130 -0.83 -2.53 5.60
N SER A 131 0.03 -1.74 6.27
CA SER A 131 -0.13 -1.35 7.67
C SER A 131 -1.48 -0.67 7.91
N ASP A 132 -1.83 0.33 7.12
CA ASP A 132 -3.11 1.02 7.19
C ASP A 132 -4.30 0.10 6.93
N THR A 133 -4.21 -0.75 5.89
CA THR A 133 -5.30 -1.69 5.58
C THR A 133 -5.53 -2.66 6.75
N PHE A 134 -4.45 -3.18 7.37
CA PHE A 134 -4.58 -4.06 8.53
C PHE A 134 -5.16 -3.31 9.73
N SER A 135 -4.65 -2.10 9.99
CA SER A 135 -5.08 -1.28 11.12
C SER A 135 -6.56 -0.93 11.05
N SER A 136 -7.01 -0.40 9.92
CA SER A 136 -8.39 0.04 9.71
C SER A 136 -9.36 -1.14 9.70
N GLU A 137 -9.02 -2.26 9.04
CA GLU A 137 -9.95 -3.39 8.89
C GLU A 137 -10.10 -4.21 10.17
N ILE A 138 -9.00 -4.45 10.89
CA ILE A 138 -9.04 -5.12 12.19
C ILE A 138 -9.62 -4.19 13.25
N GLY A 139 -9.28 -2.90 13.23
CA GLY A 139 -9.86 -1.88 14.11
C GLY A 139 -11.38 -1.77 13.95
N LYS A 140 -11.89 -1.69 12.71
CA LYS A 140 -13.34 -1.67 12.42
C LYS A 140 -14.06 -2.91 12.97
N ARG A 141 -13.43 -4.08 12.87
CA ARG A 141 -14.04 -5.37 13.24
C ARG A 141 -13.94 -5.69 14.72
N PHE A 142 -12.75 -5.53 15.31
CA PHE A 142 -12.41 -6.03 16.63
C PHE A 142 -12.08 -4.93 17.65
N GLY A 143 -12.04 -3.66 17.22
CA GLY A 143 -11.78 -2.53 18.08
C GLY A 143 -12.79 -2.43 19.21
N LYS A 144 -12.38 -2.73 20.45
CA LYS A 144 -13.25 -2.64 21.63
C LYS A 144 -13.43 -1.19 22.08
N ARG A 145 -12.37 -0.39 21.97
CA ARG A 145 -12.35 1.04 22.28
C ARG A 145 -11.59 1.79 21.20
N THR A 146 -12.29 2.69 20.53
CA THR A 146 -11.76 3.53 19.45
C THR A 146 -11.70 4.98 19.91
N PHE A 147 -10.61 5.65 19.58
CA PHE A 147 -10.33 7.03 19.98
C PHE A 147 -9.97 7.87 18.76
N LEU A 148 -10.37 9.13 18.74
CA LEU A 148 -9.92 10.05 17.70
C LEU A 148 -8.46 10.43 17.94
N ILE A 149 -7.59 10.23 16.95
CA ILE A 149 -6.14 10.42 17.12
C ILE A 149 -5.74 11.83 17.58
N THR A 150 -6.53 12.86 17.26
CA THR A 150 -6.24 14.26 17.59
C THR A 150 -6.61 14.65 19.01
N THR A 151 -7.65 14.04 19.60
CA THR A 151 -8.20 14.45 20.90
C THR A 151 -8.19 13.35 21.94
N LEU A 152 -7.90 12.11 21.53
CA LEU A 152 -8.00 10.90 22.34
C LEU A 152 -9.38 10.70 23.00
N LYS A 153 -10.42 11.34 22.47
CA LYS A 153 -11.80 11.15 22.92
C LYS A 153 -12.39 9.88 22.28
N PRO A 154 -13.24 9.12 23.00
CA PRO A 154 -13.93 7.97 22.44
C PRO A 154 -14.78 8.35 21.23
N VAL A 155 -14.69 7.56 20.16
CA VAL A 155 -15.49 7.70 18.94
C VAL A 155 -15.98 6.34 18.47
N SER A 156 -16.98 6.30 17.59
CA SER A 156 -17.45 5.05 16.99
C SER A 156 -16.38 4.39 16.10
N PRO A 157 -16.28 3.06 16.05
CA PRO A 157 -15.43 2.39 15.08
C PRO A 157 -15.85 2.70 13.64
N GLY A 158 -14.87 2.98 12.78
CA GLY A 158 -15.12 3.41 11.39
C GLY A 158 -15.23 4.92 11.21
N THR A 159 -15.13 5.71 12.28
CA THR A 159 -14.94 7.17 12.17
C THR A 159 -13.58 7.48 11.56
N GLU A 160 -13.51 8.43 10.62
CA GLU A 160 -12.25 8.84 10.01
C GLU A 160 -11.27 9.39 11.06
N GLY A 161 -10.04 8.89 11.02
CA GLY A 161 -9.00 9.17 12.01
C GLY A 161 -9.18 8.50 13.38
N ALA A 162 -10.08 7.53 13.49
CA ALA A 162 -10.20 6.69 14.68
C ALA A 162 -9.10 5.63 14.75
N ILE A 163 -8.48 5.50 15.91
CA ILE A 163 -7.48 4.47 16.22
C ILE A 163 -7.96 3.56 17.36
N SER A 164 -7.55 2.29 17.33
CA SER A 164 -7.79 1.32 18.41
C SER A 164 -6.50 0.53 18.67
N ILE A 165 -6.38 -0.08 19.85
CA ILE A 165 -5.19 -0.90 20.18
C ILE A 165 -5.09 -2.10 19.22
N GLU A 166 -6.22 -2.76 18.97
CA GLU A 166 -6.30 -3.90 18.05
C GLU A 166 -5.91 -3.51 16.62
N GLY A 167 -6.38 -2.34 16.15
CA GLY A 167 -5.97 -1.76 14.88
C GLY A 167 -4.47 -1.47 14.85
N SER A 168 -3.93 -0.75 15.84
CA SER A 168 -2.51 -0.42 15.90
C SER A 168 -1.61 -1.66 15.88
N ILE A 169 -1.94 -2.70 16.65
CA ILE A 169 -1.18 -3.97 16.64
C ILE A 169 -1.29 -4.66 15.26
N ALA A 170 -2.47 -4.68 14.65
CA ALA A 170 -2.63 -5.22 13.31
C ALA A 170 -1.83 -4.44 12.26
N GLY A 171 -1.80 -3.10 12.37
CA GLY A 171 -0.99 -2.25 11.50
C GLY A 171 0.51 -2.48 11.66
N LEU A 172 0.98 -2.73 12.88
CA LEU A 172 2.36 -3.11 13.16
C LEU A 172 2.69 -4.42 12.43
N LEU A 173 1.82 -5.43 12.55
CA LEU A 173 1.98 -6.71 11.85
C LEU A 173 1.93 -6.55 10.33
N GLY A 174 1.02 -5.71 9.80
CA GLY A 174 0.94 -5.43 8.37
C GLY A 174 2.22 -4.81 7.80
N SER A 175 2.78 -3.81 8.49
CA SER A 175 4.07 -3.20 8.14
C SER A 175 5.21 -4.23 8.18
N PHE A 176 5.26 -5.02 9.26
CA PHE A 176 6.30 -6.04 9.45
C PHE A 176 6.26 -7.09 8.35
N ILE A 177 5.09 -7.67 8.09
CA ILE A 177 4.89 -8.70 7.06
C ILE A 177 5.32 -8.16 5.69
N MET A 178 4.85 -6.98 5.29
CA MET A 178 5.19 -6.41 3.99
C MET A 178 6.70 -6.19 3.84
N THR A 179 7.32 -5.61 4.87
CA THR A 179 8.77 -5.36 4.91
C THR A 179 9.57 -6.65 4.78
N VAL A 180 9.20 -7.70 5.53
CA VAL A 180 9.86 -9.02 5.46
C VAL A 180 9.70 -9.63 4.07
N PHE A 181 8.53 -9.55 3.45
CA PHE A 181 8.35 -10.03 2.07
C PHE A 181 9.28 -9.31 1.09
N MET A 182 9.37 -7.99 1.16
CA MET A 182 10.23 -7.21 0.26
C MET A 182 11.73 -7.38 0.52
N LEU A 183 12.12 -7.69 1.76
CA LEU A 183 13.48 -8.12 2.09
C LEU A 183 13.81 -9.48 1.45
N ASN A 184 12.90 -10.46 1.53
CA ASN A 184 13.08 -11.78 0.92
C ASN A 184 13.07 -11.73 -0.62
N LEU A 185 12.28 -10.83 -1.20
CA LEU A 185 12.26 -10.59 -2.65
C LEU A 185 13.43 -9.72 -3.12
N SER A 186 14.37 -9.36 -2.24
CA SER A 186 15.53 -8.52 -2.57
C SER A 186 15.16 -7.17 -3.21
N ILE A 187 13.99 -6.61 -2.86
CA ILE A 187 13.64 -5.22 -3.19
C ILE A 187 14.47 -4.27 -2.33
N ILE A 188 14.62 -4.61 -1.05
CA ILE A 188 15.53 -3.94 -0.12
C ILE A 188 16.53 -4.96 0.43
N SER A 189 17.67 -4.47 0.91
CA SER A 189 18.73 -5.30 1.48
C SER A 189 19.28 -4.69 2.76
N GLY A 190 19.54 -5.53 3.77
CA GLY A 190 20.10 -5.12 5.06
C GLY A 190 19.04 -4.85 6.13
N LEU A 191 19.35 -5.26 7.37
CA LEU A 191 18.43 -5.14 8.50
C LEU A 191 18.14 -3.68 8.87
N SER A 192 19.12 -2.79 8.76
CA SER A 192 18.93 -1.35 9.03
C SER A 192 17.92 -0.73 8.06
N VAL A 193 18.02 -1.08 6.77
CA VAL A 193 17.09 -0.62 5.73
C VAL A 193 15.70 -1.20 5.96
N ALA A 194 15.59 -2.50 6.28
CA ALA A 194 14.33 -3.13 6.63
C ALA A 194 13.67 -2.45 7.84
N PHE A 195 14.46 -2.12 8.88
CA PHE A 195 13.95 -1.41 10.05
C PHE A 195 13.42 -0.01 9.69
N ILE A 196 14.13 0.74 8.85
CA ILE A 196 13.68 2.05 8.33
C ILE A 196 12.35 1.92 7.58
N VAL A 197 12.22 0.95 6.67
CA VAL A 197 11.00 0.71 5.89
C VAL A 197 9.83 0.31 6.78
N PHE A 198 10.06 -0.60 7.73
CA PHE A 198 9.06 -1.05 8.70
C PHE A 198 8.56 0.12 9.56
N LEU A 199 9.47 0.89 10.13
CA LEU A 199 9.12 1.98 11.04
C LEU A 199 8.43 3.12 10.28
N SER A 200 8.96 3.51 9.11
CA SER A 200 8.37 4.56 8.27
C SER A 200 6.96 4.18 7.81
N GLY A 201 6.77 2.93 7.38
CA GLY A 201 5.47 2.42 6.97
C GLY A 201 4.45 2.44 8.11
N TYR A 202 4.85 1.96 9.29
CA TYR A 202 3.98 1.92 10.46
C TYR A 202 3.62 3.32 10.97
N LEU A 203 4.59 4.24 11.06
CA LEU A 203 4.35 5.61 11.51
C LEU A 203 3.46 6.41 10.54
N ALA A 204 3.62 6.18 9.22
CA ALA A 204 2.78 6.83 8.22
C ALA A 204 1.28 6.50 8.40
N THR A 205 0.93 5.33 8.91
CA THR A 205 -0.47 4.96 9.23
C THR A 205 -1.10 5.89 10.27
N PHE A 206 -0.34 6.34 11.27
CA PHE A 206 -0.85 7.32 12.24
C PHE A 206 -1.00 8.71 11.61
N LEU A 207 -0.11 9.07 10.68
CA LEU A 207 -0.22 10.33 9.94
C LEU A 207 -1.43 10.35 9.02
N GLU A 208 -1.76 9.23 8.37
CA GLU A 208 -3.01 9.02 7.62
C GLU A 208 -4.20 9.33 8.53
N SER A 209 -4.28 8.69 9.70
CA SER A 209 -5.41 8.88 10.62
C SER A 209 -5.49 10.32 11.12
N TYR A 210 -4.34 10.98 11.32
CA TYR A 210 -4.29 12.39 11.70
C TYR A 210 -4.84 13.29 10.58
N ILE A 211 -4.41 13.08 9.33
CA ILE A 211 -4.92 13.81 8.16
C ILE A 211 -6.42 13.56 8.00
N GLY A 212 -6.88 12.32 8.17
CA GLY A 212 -8.28 11.96 8.14
C GLY A 212 -9.12 12.73 9.15
N ALA A 213 -8.68 12.75 10.41
CA ALA A 213 -9.35 13.47 11.49
C ALA A 213 -9.41 14.99 11.26
N VAL A 214 -8.36 15.59 10.69
CA VAL A 214 -8.24 17.05 10.56
C VAL A 214 -8.89 17.57 9.28
N VAL A 215 -8.79 16.83 8.16
CA VAL A 215 -8.99 17.37 6.81
C VAL A 215 -10.20 16.77 6.11
N GLN A 216 -10.45 15.46 6.20
CA GLN A 216 -11.44 14.80 5.34
C GLN A 216 -12.87 15.28 5.55
N ASN A 217 -13.25 15.61 6.79
CA ASN A 217 -14.57 16.16 7.09
C ASN A 217 -14.70 17.66 6.73
N LYS A 218 -13.60 18.32 6.34
CA LYS A 218 -13.58 19.75 6.01
C LYS A 218 -13.46 20.02 4.51
N ILE A 219 -12.96 19.05 3.76
CA ILE A 219 -12.62 19.21 2.34
C ILE A 219 -13.30 18.10 1.53
N ASN A 220 -14.35 18.46 0.79
CA ASN A 220 -15.19 17.50 0.05
C ASN A 220 -14.45 16.69 -1.04
N TRP A 221 -13.31 17.19 -1.54
CA TRP A 221 -12.49 16.47 -2.52
C TRP A 221 -11.41 15.58 -1.89
N MET A 222 -11.24 15.60 -0.56
CA MET A 222 -10.27 14.81 0.16
C MET A 222 -10.77 13.38 0.39
N THR A 223 -10.82 12.59 -0.68
CA THR A 223 -11.23 11.18 -0.63
C THR A 223 -10.23 10.32 0.13
N ASN A 224 -10.68 9.17 0.67
CA ASN A 224 -9.81 8.19 1.35
C ASN A 224 -8.63 7.76 0.45
N GLU A 225 -8.84 7.66 -0.87
CA GLU A 225 -7.77 7.29 -1.80
C GLU A 225 -6.72 8.36 -2.02
N LEU A 226 -7.11 9.63 -1.88
CA LEU A 226 -6.15 10.73 -1.92
C LEU A 226 -5.32 10.76 -0.63
N VAL A 227 -5.95 10.54 0.53
CA VAL A 227 -5.24 10.42 1.81
C VAL A 227 -4.30 9.22 1.80
N ASN A 228 -4.70 8.08 1.24
CA ASN A 228 -3.82 6.94 0.98
C ASN A 228 -2.61 7.31 0.11
N SER A 229 -2.80 8.10 -0.94
CA SER A 229 -1.71 8.56 -1.81
C SER A 229 -0.72 9.45 -1.05
N ILE A 230 -1.24 10.35 -0.21
CA ILE A 230 -0.43 11.22 0.64
C ILE A 230 0.34 10.39 1.68
N GLN A 231 -0.33 9.45 2.35
CA GLN A 231 0.29 8.55 3.32
C GLN A 231 1.47 7.80 2.70
N THR A 232 1.24 7.13 1.56
CA THR A 232 2.30 6.35 0.91
C THR A 232 3.47 7.24 0.45
N SER A 233 3.19 8.47 0.03
CA SER A 233 4.22 9.48 -0.31
C SER A 233 5.03 9.90 0.92
N ILE A 234 4.36 10.18 2.05
CA ILE A 234 5.02 10.53 3.31
C ILE A 234 5.91 9.38 3.78
N ALA A 235 5.41 8.14 3.73
CA ALA A 235 6.19 6.96 4.09
C ALA A 235 7.47 6.84 3.24
N ALA A 236 7.36 7.06 1.93
CA ALA A 236 8.49 7.04 1.03
C ALA A 236 9.51 8.15 1.38
N ILE A 237 9.05 9.39 1.56
CA ILE A 237 9.90 10.54 1.89
C ILE A 237 10.65 10.32 3.21
N ILE A 238 9.94 9.90 4.27
CA ILE A 238 10.56 9.62 5.57
C ILE A 238 11.63 8.54 5.44
N SER A 239 11.31 7.43 4.75
CA SER A 239 12.25 6.31 4.61
C SER A 239 13.49 6.68 3.80
N ILE A 240 13.34 7.48 2.73
CA ILE A 240 14.44 7.98 1.91
C ILE A 240 15.32 8.92 2.74
N PHE A 241 14.70 9.84 3.49
CA PHE A 241 15.43 10.74 4.37
C PHE A 241 16.23 9.97 5.42
N LEU A 242 15.62 9.00 6.09
CA LEU A 242 16.33 8.16 7.07
C LEU A 242 17.44 7.34 6.42
N TYR A 243 17.20 6.78 5.23
CA TYR A 243 18.22 6.03 4.50
C TYR A 243 19.46 6.90 4.20
N LEU A 244 19.26 8.12 3.70
CA LEU A 244 20.37 9.04 3.38
C LEU A 244 21.20 9.50 4.60
N ASN A 245 20.64 9.46 5.80
CA ASN A 245 21.30 9.96 7.01
C ASN A 245 21.89 8.84 7.89
N PHE A 246 21.41 7.60 7.75
CA PHE A 246 21.73 6.51 8.68
C PHE A 246 22.24 5.22 8.03
N VAL A 247 22.38 5.19 6.70
CA VAL A 247 22.91 4.05 5.93
C VAL A 247 23.95 4.53 4.92
#